data_AF-A0A8X8X282-F1
#
_entry.id   AF-A0A8X8X282-F1
#
_cell.length_a   1.000
_cell.length_b   1.000
_cell.length_c   1.000
_cell.angle_alpha   90.00
_cell.angle_beta   90.00
_cell.angle_gamma   90.00
#
_symmetry.space_group_name_H-M   'P 1'
#
loop_
_entity.id
_entity.type
_entity.pdbx_description
1 polymer ?
#
loop_
_entity_poly.entity_id
_entity_poly.type
_entity_poly.pdbx_seq_one_letter_code
_entity_poly.pdbx_strand_id
1 'polypeptide(L)'
;MKQARLTKPALAALQKLLPINGDFGALCPWADTVKFRYRWSSSLHFINTPERLCSYSYARDCKDRGGVNGNCLEGAINNYTTQLNLKKTPQYNLTEALLFLSHFIGDIHQVWDTDIITSAQGKGAYATTLDGYATESIKAACEWAYKGVQIGSVLGDEYFKTRLPIVEMRIAQAGIRLAATLNRILAG
;
A
#
# COMPACT_ATOMS: atom_id res chain seq x y z
N MET A 1 7.79 4.84 8.33
CA MET A 1 8.26 3.47 8.00
C MET A 1 9.67 3.30 8.56
N LYS A 2 10.04 2.19 9.22
CA LYS A 2 11.39 2.03 9.78
C LYS A 2 12.25 1.13 8.89
N GLN A 3 13.27 1.70 8.24
CA GLN A 3 14.34 0.98 7.52
C GLN A 3 15.00 -0.13 8.36
N ALA A 4 14.83 -0.10 9.69
CA ALA A 4 15.38 -1.05 10.67
C ALA A 4 15.02 -2.54 10.45
N ARG A 5 14.04 -2.87 9.59
CA ARG A 5 13.69 -4.26 9.26
C ARG A 5 14.34 -4.77 7.97
N LEU A 6 15.15 -3.96 7.30
CA LEU A 6 15.89 -4.37 6.11
C LEU A 6 17.16 -5.13 6.49
N THR A 7 17.51 -6.14 5.69
CA THR A 7 18.82 -6.79 5.77
C THR A 7 19.90 -5.80 5.33
N LYS A 8 21.15 -6.01 5.78
CA LYS A 8 22.28 -5.14 5.40
C LYS A 8 22.43 -5.01 3.87
N PRO A 9 22.35 -6.10 3.06
CA PRO A 9 22.42 -5.98 1.61
C PRO A 9 21.26 -5.17 1.00
N ALA A 10 20.03 -5.41 1.46
CA ALA A 10 18.86 -4.66 0.98
C ALA A 10 18.96 -3.17 1.30
N LEU A 11 19.41 -2.83 2.51
CA LEU A 11 19.62 -1.44 2.91
C LEU A 11 20.68 -0.76 2.04
N ALA A 12 21.80 -1.44 1.77
CA ALA A 12 22.86 -0.89 0.90
C ALA A 12 22.39 -0.68 -0.54
N ALA A 13 21.60 -1.62 -1.09
CA ALA A 13 21.00 -1.47 -2.41
C ALA A 13 19.95 -0.33 -2.45
N LEU A 14 19.12 -0.22 -1.42
CA LEU A 14 18.15 0.86 -1.27
C LEU A 14 18.84 2.22 -1.24
N GLN A 15 19.90 2.37 -0.44
CA GLN A 15 20.66 3.63 -0.35
C GLN A 15 21.28 4.08 -1.68
N LYS A 16 21.62 3.15 -2.58
CA LYS A 16 22.11 3.47 -3.93
C LYS A 16 21.02 4.01 -4.86
N LEU A 17 19.75 3.70 -4.59
CA LEU A 17 18.60 4.17 -5.38
C LEU A 17 18.06 5.50 -4.88
N LEU A 18 18.26 5.83 -3.60
CA LEU A 18 17.79 7.09 -3.05
C LEU A 18 18.62 8.28 -3.54
N PRO A 19 18.01 9.45 -3.75
CA PRO A 19 18.76 10.68 -3.87
C PRO A 19 19.55 10.94 -2.56
N ILE A 20 20.75 11.51 -2.70
CA ILE A 20 21.81 11.66 -1.69
C ILE A 20 21.27 11.87 -0.26
N ASN A 21 21.63 10.96 0.66
CA ASN A 21 21.32 11.00 2.10
C ASN A 21 19.84 11.14 2.49
N GLY A 22 18.91 10.76 1.60
CA GLY A 22 17.48 10.83 1.89
C GLY A 22 17.00 9.82 2.94
N ASP A 23 16.19 10.28 3.89
CA ASP A 23 15.35 9.40 4.69
C ASP A 23 14.28 8.77 3.77
N PHE A 24 14.36 7.46 3.59
CA PHE A 24 13.41 6.71 2.79
C PHE A 24 11.97 6.89 3.25
N GLY A 25 11.74 6.97 4.57
CA GLY A 25 10.42 7.19 5.13
C GLY A 25 9.82 8.52 4.67
N ALA A 26 10.64 9.57 4.59
CA ALA A 26 10.23 10.90 4.16
C ALA A 26 9.89 10.97 2.67
N LEU A 27 10.40 10.05 1.85
CA LEU A 27 10.15 10.01 0.41
C LEU A 27 8.92 9.17 0.04
N CYS A 28 8.37 8.38 0.96
CA CYS A 28 7.19 7.54 0.68
C CYS A 28 5.94 8.33 0.25
N PRO A 29 5.66 9.55 0.74
CA PRO A 29 4.53 10.35 0.26
C PRO A 29 4.72 10.92 -1.15
N TRP A 30 5.90 10.78 -1.78
CA TRP A 30 6.19 11.38 -3.09
C TRP A 30 5.18 10.98 -4.18
N ALA A 31 4.71 9.72 -4.21
CA ALA A 31 3.75 9.25 -5.21
C ALA A 31 2.44 10.07 -5.20
N ASP A 32 1.96 10.47 -4.01
CA ASP A 32 0.81 11.35 -3.85
C ASP A 32 1.04 12.74 -4.44
N THR A 33 2.26 13.26 -4.34
CA THR A 33 2.61 14.58 -4.87
C THR A 33 2.64 14.61 -6.39
N VAL A 34 3.02 13.49 -7.02
CA VAL A 34 3.18 13.42 -8.47
C VAL A 34 1.93 12.96 -9.20
N LYS A 35 0.91 12.39 -8.55
CA LYS A 35 -0.30 11.89 -9.23
C LYS A 35 -1.08 12.93 -10.06
N PHE A 36 -0.87 14.23 -9.78
CA PHE A 36 -1.42 15.33 -10.59
C PHE A 36 -0.55 15.70 -11.80
N ARG A 37 0.75 15.44 -11.73
CA ARG A 37 1.71 15.61 -12.84
C ARG A 37 1.72 14.37 -13.73
N TYR A 38 1.77 13.20 -13.11
CA TYR A 38 1.69 11.88 -13.71
C TYR A 38 0.25 11.38 -13.59
N ARG A 39 -0.66 11.96 -14.39
CA ARG A 39 -2.11 11.69 -14.30
C ARG A 39 -2.45 10.20 -14.39
N TRP A 40 -1.65 9.44 -15.15
CA TRP A 40 -1.77 7.99 -15.28
C TRP A 40 -1.57 7.24 -13.96
N SER A 41 -0.83 7.81 -13.00
CA SER A 41 -0.57 7.14 -11.72
C SER A 41 -1.75 7.27 -10.73
N SER A 42 -2.72 8.16 -11.00
CA SER A 42 -3.78 8.45 -10.04
C SER A 42 -4.67 7.25 -9.72
N SER A 43 -4.99 6.40 -10.69
CA SER A 43 -5.79 5.19 -10.46
C SER A 43 -5.01 4.07 -9.76
N LEU A 44 -3.69 4.19 -9.70
CA LEU A 44 -2.80 3.19 -9.09
C LEU A 44 -2.80 3.27 -7.56
N HIS A 45 -3.45 4.26 -6.95
CA HIS A 45 -3.52 4.41 -5.50
C HIS A 45 -4.69 3.65 -4.86
N PHE A 46 -5.59 3.05 -5.66
CA PHE A 46 -6.78 2.39 -5.12
C PHE A 46 -7.26 1.20 -5.95
N ILE A 47 -8.25 0.49 -5.39
CA ILE A 47 -9.02 -0.56 -6.04
C ILE A 47 -10.48 -0.24 -5.79
N ASN A 48 -11.29 -0.22 -6.85
CA ASN A 48 -12.73 -0.09 -6.72
C ASN A 48 -13.37 -1.47 -6.72
N THR A 49 -14.05 -1.83 -5.65
CA THR A 49 -14.88 -3.04 -5.57
C THR A 49 -16.35 -2.68 -5.70
N PRO A 50 -17.21 -3.58 -6.24
CA PRO A 50 -18.65 -3.38 -6.23
C PRO A 50 -19.19 -3.09 -4.83
N GLU A 51 -20.17 -2.18 -4.75
CA GLU A 51 -20.76 -1.78 -3.48
C GLU A 51 -21.31 -2.98 -2.71
N ARG A 52 -21.12 -2.99 -1.38
CA ARG A 52 -21.63 -4.00 -0.43
C ARG A 52 -21.15 -5.44 -0.67
N LEU A 53 -20.30 -5.69 -1.66
CA LEU A 53 -19.86 -7.03 -2.00
C LEU A 53 -18.81 -7.58 -1.02
N CYS A 54 -18.07 -6.70 -0.35
CA CYS A 54 -17.10 -7.03 0.70
C CYS A 54 -16.10 -8.13 0.34
N SER A 55 -15.80 -8.26 -0.96
CA SER A 55 -14.85 -9.22 -1.50
C SER A 55 -14.07 -8.58 -2.63
N TYR A 56 -12.87 -9.10 -2.87
CA TYR A 56 -11.97 -8.66 -3.92
C TYR A 56 -11.68 -9.81 -4.88
N SER A 57 -11.62 -9.49 -6.17
CA SER A 57 -11.13 -10.38 -7.22
C SER A 57 -10.34 -9.57 -8.25
N TYR A 58 -9.08 -9.93 -8.47
CA TYR A 58 -8.19 -9.23 -9.40
C TYR A 58 -8.84 -9.01 -10.79
N ALA A 59 -9.37 -10.08 -11.38
CA ALA A 59 -9.96 -10.03 -12.72
C ALA A 59 -11.18 -9.12 -12.81
N ARG A 60 -11.93 -8.96 -11.72
CA ARG A 60 -13.12 -8.13 -11.66
C ARG A 60 -12.79 -6.68 -11.33
N ASP A 61 -11.89 -6.47 -10.37
CA ASP A 61 -11.73 -5.19 -9.66
C ASP A 61 -10.45 -4.45 -10.01
N CYS A 62 -9.39 -5.15 -10.48
CA CYS A 62 -8.13 -4.50 -10.81
C CYS A 62 -8.16 -3.88 -12.21
N LYS A 63 -8.83 -2.73 -12.32
CA LYS A 63 -8.92 -1.94 -13.54
C LYS A 63 -9.15 -0.46 -13.23
N ASP A 64 -8.80 0.41 -14.16
CA ASP A 64 -9.12 1.83 -14.05
C ASP A 64 -10.57 2.15 -14.44
N ARG A 65 -10.94 3.44 -14.39
CA ARG A 65 -12.28 3.90 -14.80
C ARG A 65 -12.58 3.69 -16.28
N GLY A 66 -11.55 3.57 -17.12
CA GLY A 66 -11.67 3.23 -18.54
C GLY A 66 -11.82 1.73 -18.79
N GLY A 67 -11.73 0.88 -17.75
CA GLY A 67 -11.82 -0.56 -17.85
C GLY A 67 -10.50 -1.23 -18.25
N VAL A 68 -9.37 -0.53 -18.23
CA VAL A 68 -8.06 -1.12 -18.54
C VAL A 68 -7.62 -2.00 -17.38
N ASN A 69 -7.54 -3.31 -17.63
CA ASN A 69 -7.12 -4.30 -16.63
C ASN A 69 -5.67 -4.07 -16.19
N GLY A 70 -5.39 -4.29 -14.91
CA GLY A 70 -4.08 -4.09 -14.30
C GLY A 70 -3.80 -2.64 -13.88
N ASN A 71 -4.60 -1.66 -14.31
CA ASN A 71 -4.47 -0.26 -13.88
C ASN A 71 -5.16 -0.01 -12.52
N CYS A 72 -4.71 -0.75 -11.52
CA CYS A 72 -5.12 -0.60 -10.12
C CYS A 72 -3.91 -0.69 -9.20
N LEU A 73 -4.15 -0.50 -7.90
CA LEU A 73 -3.12 -0.61 -6.86
C LEU A 73 -2.36 -1.95 -6.82
N GLU A 74 -3.05 -3.08 -6.86
CA GLU A 74 -2.36 -4.38 -6.89
C GLU A 74 -1.52 -4.56 -8.17
N GLY A 75 -2.07 -4.18 -9.32
CA GLY A 75 -1.35 -4.21 -10.59
C GLY A 75 -0.10 -3.32 -10.58
N ALA A 76 -0.17 -2.16 -9.92
CA ALA A 76 0.97 -1.27 -9.72
C ALA A 76 2.06 -1.91 -8.85
N ILE A 77 1.68 -2.55 -7.73
CA ILE A 77 2.63 -3.26 -6.87
C ILE A 77 3.32 -4.38 -7.65
N ASN A 78 2.58 -5.16 -8.44
CA ASN A 78 3.14 -6.19 -9.32
C ASN A 78 4.12 -5.61 -10.35
N ASN A 79 3.75 -4.50 -11.00
CA ASN A 79 4.57 -3.83 -11.99
C ASN A 79 5.90 -3.34 -11.39
N TYR A 80 5.86 -2.53 -10.34
CA TYR A 80 7.08 -1.95 -9.77
C TYR A 80 7.94 -2.97 -9.02
N THR A 81 7.33 -4.03 -8.47
CA THR A 81 8.07 -5.21 -7.98
C THR A 81 8.86 -5.87 -9.11
N THR A 82 8.23 -6.05 -10.28
CA THR A 82 8.87 -6.63 -11.46
C THR A 82 10.01 -5.74 -11.96
N GLN A 83 9.79 -4.42 -12.08
CA GLN A 83 10.82 -3.48 -12.52
C GLN A 83 12.06 -3.52 -11.62
N LEU A 84 11.88 -3.55 -10.29
CA LEU A 84 13.01 -3.63 -9.35
C LEU A 84 13.72 -4.99 -9.36
N ASN A 85 12.99 -6.08 -9.63
CA ASN A 85 13.60 -7.41 -9.81
C ASN A 85 14.41 -7.53 -11.11
N LEU A 86 14.03 -6.82 -12.16
CA LEU A 86 14.75 -6.87 -13.44
C LEU A 86 16.10 -6.14 -13.41
N LYS A 87 16.41 -5.39 -12.33
CA LYS A 87 17.69 -4.77 -11.87
C LYS A 87 18.57 -4.00 -12.88
N LYS A 88 18.36 -4.12 -14.19
CA LYS A 88 19.29 -3.68 -15.25
C LYS A 88 18.64 -3.33 -16.59
N THR A 89 17.32 -3.24 -16.68
CA THR A 89 16.68 -2.77 -17.92
C THR A 89 16.87 -1.25 -18.03
N PRO A 90 17.54 -0.71 -19.08
CA PRO A 90 17.85 0.72 -19.21
C PRO A 90 16.61 1.64 -19.28
N GLN A 91 15.43 1.05 -19.50
CA GLN A 91 14.18 1.76 -19.73
C GLN A 91 13.52 2.26 -18.43
N TYR A 92 13.83 1.68 -17.26
CA TYR A 92 13.10 1.98 -16.02
C TYR A 92 13.89 2.87 -15.07
N ASN A 93 13.21 3.88 -14.53
CA ASN A 93 13.72 4.65 -13.41
C ASN A 93 13.49 3.87 -12.11
N LEU A 94 14.53 3.16 -11.65
CA LEU A 94 14.44 2.32 -10.45
C LEU A 94 14.23 3.12 -9.16
N THR A 95 14.61 4.41 -9.13
CA THR A 95 14.27 5.29 -8.00
C THR A 95 12.77 5.52 -7.95
N GLU A 96 12.13 5.87 -9.07
CA GLU A 96 10.67 6.03 -9.11
C GLU A 96 9.97 4.71 -8.80
N ALA A 97 10.43 3.58 -9.35
CA ALA A 97 9.86 2.27 -9.06
C ALA A 97 9.91 1.93 -7.57
N LEU A 98 11.03 2.23 -6.90
CA LEU A 98 11.17 2.06 -5.46
C LEU A 98 10.18 2.94 -4.70
N LEU A 99 10.07 4.23 -5.04
CA LEU A 99 9.18 5.16 -4.35
C LEU A 99 7.70 4.79 -4.54
N PHE A 100 7.29 4.45 -5.76
CA PHE A 100 5.95 3.97 -6.06
C PHE A 100 5.62 2.67 -5.32
N LEU A 101 6.47 1.65 -5.41
CA LEU A 101 6.23 0.38 -4.69
C LEU A 101 6.06 0.61 -3.19
N SER A 102 6.92 1.46 -2.61
CA SER A 102 6.90 1.74 -1.18
C SER A 102 5.64 2.45 -0.73
N HIS A 103 5.17 3.39 -1.54
CA HIS A 103 3.90 4.07 -1.32
C HIS A 103 2.71 3.11 -1.45
N PHE A 104 2.65 2.34 -2.55
CA PHE A 104 1.52 1.46 -2.85
C PHE A 104 1.39 0.28 -1.88
N ILE A 105 2.49 -0.23 -1.31
CA ILE A 105 2.39 -1.18 -0.20
C ILE A 105 1.76 -0.51 1.03
N GLY A 106 1.93 0.80 1.23
CA GLY A 106 1.15 1.55 2.22
C GLY A 106 -0.33 1.60 1.85
N ASP A 107 -0.65 2.05 0.63
CA ASP A 107 -2.02 2.20 0.14
C ASP A 107 -2.82 0.91 0.19
N ILE A 108 -2.24 -0.24 -0.16
CA ILE A 108 -2.99 -1.51 -0.18
C ILE A 108 -3.37 -1.97 1.23
N HIS A 109 -2.71 -1.41 2.26
CA HIS A 109 -3.05 -1.64 3.65
C HIS A 109 -3.97 -0.56 4.23
N GLN A 110 -4.12 0.60 3.56
CA GLN A 110 -5.03 1.64 4.00
C GLN A 110 -6.46 1.09 4.13
N VAL A 111 -7.08 1.39 5.26
CA VAL A 111 -8.52 1.29 5.46
C VAL A 111 -8.96 2.75 5.48
N TRP A 112 -9.48 3.25 4.35
CA TRP A 112 -9.58 4.68 4.07
C TRP A 112 -10.34 5.46 5.15
N ASP A 113 -9.61 6.24 5.95
CA ASP A 113 -9.96 7.54 6.58
C ASP A 113 -8.67 8.09 7.24
N THR A 114 -8.42 9.41 7.19
CA THR A 114 -7.22 10.04 7.77
C THR A 114 -7.24 10.17 9.30
N ASP A 115 -8.42 10.14 9.93
CA ASP A 115 -8.55 10.28 11.39
C ASP A 115 -8.35 8.94 12.16
N ILE A 116 -8.32 7.86 11.40
CA ILE A 116 -8.13 6.48 11.83
C ILE A 116 -6.63 6.23 12.14
N ILE A 117 -5.71 7.03 11.59
CA ILE A 117 -4.23 6.85 11.52
C ILE A 117 -3.47 6.58 12.86
N THR A 118 -4.10 6.59 14.04
CA THR A 118 -3.39 6.72 15.33
C THR A 118 -3.30 5.57 16.35
N SER A 119 -3.80 4.31 16.19
CA SER A 119 -3.25 3.14 16.96
C SER A 119 -3.93 1.73 16.85
N ALA A 120 -3.46 0.74 16.07
CA ALA A 120 -3.74 -0.71 16.27
C ALA A 120 -2.68 -1.79 16.28
N GLN A 121 -2.90 -2.87 17.03
CA GLN A 121 -2.41 -4.18 16.63
C GLN A 121 -3.45 -5.26 16.98
N GLY A 122 -3.58 -6.29 16.13
CA GLY A 122 -4.61 -7.33 16.29
C GLY A 122 -4.51 -8.58 15.41
N LYS A 123 -3.38 -9.30 15.48
CA LYS A 123 -3.03 -10.68 15.05
C LYS A 123 -4.08 -11.57 14.32
N GLY A 124 -3.74 -11.94 13.08
CA GLY A 124 -4.12 -13.16 12.36
C GLY A 124 -2.94 -13.60 11.48
N ALA A 125 -2.95 -14.81 10.91
CA ALA A 125 -1.91 -15.23 9.96
C ALA A 125 -1.89 -14.22 8.81
N TYR A 126 -0.79 -13.48 8.69
CA TYR A 126 -0.65 -12.46 7.66
C TYR A 126 -0.80 -13.14 6.30
N ALA A 127 -1.73 -12.67 5.46
CA ALA A 127 -1.70 -13.03 4.06
C ALA A 127 -0.29 -12.77 3.50
N THR A 128 0.12 -13.61 2.56
CA THR A 128 1.44 -13.59 1.92
C THR A 128 1.36 -13.24 0.44
N THR A 129 0.15 -13.19 -0.13
CA THR A 129 -0.15 -12.79 -1.51
C THR A 129 -0.75 -11.39 -1.57
N LEU A 130 -0.55 -10.68 -2.68
CA LEU A 130 -1.11 -9.34 -2.88
C LEU A 130 -2.64 -9.34 -2.91
N ASP A 131 -3.24 -10.32 -3.60
CA ASP A 131 -4.69 -10.61 -3.53
C ASP A 131 -5.18 -10.72 -2.08
N GLY A 132 -4.37 -11.35 -1.22
CA GLY A 132 -4.67 -11.48 0.20
C GLY A 132 -4.60 -10.14 0.94
N TYR A 133 -3.68 -9.24 0.58
CA TYR A 133 -3.57 -7.90 1.19
C TYR A 133 -4.81 -7.06 0.84
N ALA A 134 -5.22 -7.09 -0.43
CA ALA A 134 -6.42 -6.42 -0.93
C ALA A 134 -7.70 -7.00 -0.29
N THR A 135 -7.77 -8.34 -0.18
CA THR A 135 -8.88 -9.05 0.47
C THR A 135 -9.00 -8.67 1.96
N GLU A 136 -7.88 -8.59 2.69
CA GLU A 136 -7.89 -8.12 4.08
C GLU A 136 -8.39 -6.67 4.19
N SER A 137 -8.00 -5.78 3.27
CA SER A 137 -8.45 -4.39 3.27
C SER A 137 -9.95 -4.24 3.05
N ILE A 138 -10.53 -4.93 2.06
CA ILE A 138 -11.97 -4.82 1.80
C ILE A 138 -12.81 -5.42 2.94
N LYS A 139 -12.34 -6.51 3.56
CA LYS A 139 -12.97 -7.06 4.77
C LYS A 139 -12.91 -6.06 5.92
N ALA A 140 -11.73 -5.47 6.18
CA ALA A 140 -11.57 -4.46 7.22
C ALA A 140 -12.45 -3.23 6.96
N ALA A 141 -12.57 -2.78 5.71
CA ALA A 141 -13.45 -1.69 5.34
C ALA A 141 -14.93 -2.01 5.67
N CYS A 142 -15.41 -3.19 5.30
CA CYS A 142 -16.80 -3.58 5.61
C CYS A 142 -17.07 -3.79 7.09
N GLU A 143 -16.15 -4.43 7.81
CA GLU A 143 -16.35 -4.79 9.22
C GLU A 143 -16.13 -3.63 10.18
N TRP A 144 -15.21 -2.71 9.83
CA TRP A 144 -14.74 -1.68 10.76
C TRP A 144 -14.98 -0.27 10.24
N ALA A 145 -14.68 0.03 8.98
CA ALA A 145 -14.82 1.39 8.46
C ALA A 145 -16.29 1.79 8.24
N TYR A 146 -17.02 1.00 7.43
CA TYR A 146 -18.39 1.32 7.04
C TYR A 146 -19.45 0.88 8.07
N LYS A 147 -19.12 -0.12 8.91
CA LYS A 147 -20.08 -0.71 9.84
C LYS A 147 -20.60 0.31 10.85
N GLY A 148 -21.90 0.57 10.78
CA GLY A 148 -22.59 1.48 11.71
C GLY A 148 -22.44 2.97 11.40
N VAL A 149 -21.82 3.32 10.27
CA VAL A 149 -21.69 4.71 9.80
C VAL A 149 -22.84 5.05 8.86
N GLN A 150 -23.42 6.24 9.01
CA GLN A 150 -24.47 6.77 8.14
C GLN A 150 -24.02 8.11 7.57
N ILE A 151 -24.49 8.43 6.36
CA ILE A 151 -24.17 9.73 5.74
C ILE A 151 -24.69 10.85 6.64
N GLY A 152 -23.80 11.79 6.98
CA GLY A 152 -24.11 12.92 7.87
C GLY A 152 -23.92 12.64 9.36
N SER A 153 -23.50 11.44 9.78
CA SER A 153 -23.17 11.16 11.18
C SER A 153 -21.86 11.82 11.60
N VAL A 154 -21.80 12.36 12.82
CA VAL A 154 -20.54 12.76 13.46
C VAL A 154 -19.93 11.55 14.15
N LEU A 155 -18.70 11.20 13.77
CA LEU A 155 -17.96 10.10 14.37
C LEU A 155 -17.22 10.61 15.61
N GLY A 156 -17.55 10.07 16.77
CA GLY A 156 -16.95 10.46 18.05
C GLY A 156 -16.01 9.39 18.62
N ASP A 157 -15.67 9.56 19.90
CA ASP A 157 -14.75 8.71 20.66
C ASP A 157 -15.00 7.20 20.54
N GLU A 158 -16.26 6.76 20.51
CA GLU A 158 -16.61 5.34 20.38
C GLU A 158 -16.13 4.76 19.04
N TYR A 159 -16.35 5.50 17.94
CA TYR A 159 -15.85 5.09 16.63
C TYR A 159 -14.32 5.05 16.65
N PHE A 160 -13.69 6.09 17.20
CA PHE A 160 -12.24 6.15 17.34
C PHE A 160 -11.70 4.95 18.12
N LYS A 161 -12.07 4.78 19.40
CA LYS A 161 -11.52 3.75 20.29
C LYS A 161 -11.67 2.32 19.75
N THR A 162 -12.77 2.03 19.05
CA THR A 162 -13.04 0.69 18.52
C THR A 162 -12.34 0.40 17.20
N ARG A 163 -12.07 1.43 16.37
CA ARG A 163 -11.43 1.27 15.06
C ARG A 163 -9.94 1.46 15.14
N LEU A 164 -9.49 2.26 16.10
CA LEU A 164 -8.09 2.54 16.35
C LEU A 164 -7.28 1.24 16.33
N PRO A 165 -7.67 0.13 17.04
CA PRO A 165 -7.11 -1.25 17.02
C PRO A 165 -7.17 -2.07 15.73
N ILE A 166 -7.67 -1.52 14.62
CA ILE A 166 -7.45 -2.07 13.27
C ILE A 166 -6.36 -1.30 12.49
N VAL A 167 -6.10 -0.04 12.81
CA VAL A 167 -5.24 0.88 12.05
C VAL A 167 -3.73 0.66 12.13
N GLU A 168 -3.04 0.83 13.28
CA GLU A 168 -1.66 0.30 13.36
C GLU A 168 -1.49 -1.16 12.93
N MET A 169 -2.52 -2.00 12.82
CA MET A 169 -2.36 -3.41 12.51
C MET A 169 -2.06 -3.42 11.03
N ARG A 170 -2.84 -2.64 10.26
CA ARG A 170 -2.55 -2.33 8.87
C ARG A 170 -1.24 -1.57 8.70
N ILE A 171 -0.90 -0.58 9.54
CA ILE A 171 0.39 0.14 9.44
C ILE A 171 1.58 -0.79 9.72
N ALA A 172 1.46 -1.66 10.73
CA ALA A 172 2.48 -2.64 11.08
C ALA A 172 2.61 -3.71 9.99
N GLN A 173 1.48 -4.19 9.44
CA GLN A 173 1.46 -5.08 8.28
C GLN A 173 2.14 -4.44 7.07
N ALA A 174 1.82 -3.19 6.74
CA ALA A 174 2.47 -2.45 5.66
C ALA A 174 3.98 -2.38 5.86
N GLY A 175 4.44 -2.01 7.05
CA GLY A 175 5.87 -1.94 7.37
C GLY A 175 6.59 -3.29 7.32
N ILE A 176 5.99 -4.36 7.85
CA ILE A 176 6.57 -5.71 7.84
C ILE A 176 6.61 -6.26 6.42
N ARG A 177 5.50 -6.17 5.68
CA ARG A 177 5.38 -6.69 4.32
C ARG A 177 6.26 -5.92 3.35
N LEU A 178 6.36 -4.60 3.47
CA LEU A 178 7.27 -3.81 2.65
C LEU A 178 8.74 -4.19 2.91
N ALA A 179 9.14 -4.32 4.18
CA ALA A 179 10.50 -4.75 4.50
C ALA A 179 10.79 -6.16 3.95
N ALA A 180 9.86 -7.10 4.09
CA ALA A 180 9.99 -8.44 3.52
C ALA A 180 10.12 -8.41 1.98
N THR A 181 9.28 -7.63 1.31
CA THR A 181 9.31 -7.44 -0.15
C THR A 181 10.63 -6.82 -0.60
N LEU A 182 11.08 -5.74 0.02
CA LEU A 182 12.36 -5.10 -0.32
C LEU A 182 13.56 -6.00 0.00
N ASN A 183 13.53 -6.76 1.09
CA ASN A 183 14.57 -7.75 1.38
C ASN A 183 14.66 -8.79 0.28
N ARG A 184 13.53 -9.31 -0.20
CA ARG A 184 13.50 -10.29 -1.29
C ARG A 184 14.03 -9.71 -2.59
N ILE A 185 13.62 -8.50 -2.95
CA ILE A 185 13.94 -7.88 -4.24
C ILE A 185 15.38 -7.35 -4.27
N LEU A 186 15.82 -6.70 -3.19
CA LEU A 186 17.08 -5.95 -3.18
C LEU A 186 18.27 -6.77 -2.65
N ALA A 187 18.06 -7.77 -1.79
CA ALA A 187 19.14 -8.60 -1.25
C ALA A 187 19.39 -9.91 -2.01
N GLY A 188 18.42 -10.40 -2.80
CA GLY A 188 18.61 -11.54 -3.72
C GLY A 188 19.39 -11.17 -4.96
#